data_AF-K0T2W0-F1
#
_entry.id   AF-K0T2W0-F1
#
_cell.length_a   1.000
_cell.length_b   1.000
_cell.length_c   1.000
_cell.angle_alpha   90.00
_cell.angle_beta   90.00
_cell.angle_gamma   90.00
#
_symmetry.space_group_name_H-M   'P 1'
#
loop_
_entity.id
_entity.type
_entity.pdbx_description
1 polymer ?
#
loop_
_entity_poly.entity_id
_entity_poly.type
_entity_poly.pdbx_seq_one_letter_code
_entity_poly.pdbx_strand_id
1 'polypeptide(L)'
;IIGQDAVYGCSELRCVTIPSTVTDLGWCAFANCGNLSDAIFLDSKSLLNQEFFDCGFWRAEQELVNQEALGGMLFDEDGDFAFQGCPSLTAVKLSISWAVTVRMTRLPQECKLSVEERIHNLNRLELEDGDVLACFPVVLMNQGDEAEDDSDDDEDDNKFEVRDTNHETARSLHQVLQLIAFHELKESSIMIELAMWKSRIDESTSVAREDCRVAIPDPAKSLIMEYCGFAGFLKPAIEGA
;
A
#
# COMPACT_ATOMS: atom_id res chain seq x y z
N ILE A 1 3.82 18.26 14.25
CA ILE A 1 3.24 17.96 15.58
C ILE A 1 1.87 18.60 15.66
N ILE A 2 0.83 17.79 15.92
CA ILE A 2 -0.48 18.26 16.37
C ILE A 2 -0.47 18.18 17.89
N GLY A 3 -0.82 19.26 18.57
CA GLY A 3 -0.73 19.32 20.04
C GLY A 3 -1.76 18.44 20.74
N GLN A 4 -1.51 18.20 22.02
CA GLN A 4 -2.45 17.57 22.94
C GLN A 4 -3.81 18.29 22.90
N ASP A 5 -4.90 17.50 22.86
CA ASP A 5 -6.30 17.96 22.85
C ASP A 5 -6.64 19.01 21.78
N ALA A 6 -5.82 19.13 20.72
CA ALA A 6 -5.95 20.22 19.75
C ALA A 6 -7.32 20.27 19.05
N VAL A 7 -7.97 19.12 18.89
CA VAL A 7 -9.26 18.94 18.22
C VAL A 7 -10.21 18.09 19.09
N TYR A 8 -10.15 18.28 20.41
CA TYR A 8 -10.98 17.55 21.36
C TYR A 8 -12.49 17.84 21.21
N GLY A 9 -13.32 16.80 21.25
CA GLY A 9 -14.79 16.92 21.36
C GLY A 9 -15.48 17.46 20.11
N CYS A 10 -14.82 17.46 18.95
CA CYS A 10 -15.38 18.01 17.73
C CYS A 10 -16.45 17.08 17.13
N SER A 11 -17.71 17.30 17.50
CA SER A 11 -18.84 16.47 17.06
C SER A 11 -19.17 16.60 15.57
N GLU A 12 -18.78 17.67 14.88
CA GLU A 12 -19.06 17.86 13.44
C GLU A 12 -17.95 17.34 12.53
N LEU A 13 -16.79 16.99 13.09
CA LEU A 13 -15.64 16.53 12.31
C LEU A 13 -15.90 15.12 11.80
N ARG A 14 -16.03 14.96 10.48
CA ARG A 14 -16.27 13.66 9.83
C ARG A 14 -15.01 13.01 9.30
N CYS A 15 -14.10 13.80 8.76
CA CYS A 15 -12.85 13.33 8.19
C CYS A 15 -11.72 14.27 8.63
N VAL A 16 -10.56 13.70 8.94
CA VAL A 16 -9.33 14.45 9.14
C VAL A 16 -8.28 14.03 8.12
N THR A 17 -7.65 15.00 7.48
CA THR A 17 -6.49 14.78 6.60
C THR A 17 -5.25 15.31 7.30
N ILE A 18 -4.34 14.40 7.65
CA ILE A 18 -3.07 14.69 8.30
C ILE A 18 -2.01 14.86 7.21
N PRO A 19 -1.47 16.08 7.03
CA PRO A 19 -0.50 16.36 5.99
C PRO A 19 0.88 15.78 6.33
N SER A 20 1.73 15.64 5.32
CA SER A 20 3.08 15.06 5.45
C SER A 20 4.05 15.84 6.34
N THR A 21 3.69 17.06 6.75
CA THR A 21 4.47 17.86 7.69
C THR A 21 4.24 17.47 9.16
N VAL A 22 3.22 16.66 9.44
CA VAL A 22 2.90 16.20 10.79
C VAL A 22 3.64 14.90 11.05
N THR A 23 4.59 14.97 11.98
CA THR A 23 5.36 13.81 12.47
C THR A 23 4.63 13.08 13.59
N ASP A 24 4.04 13.84 14.52
CA ASP A 24 3.50 13.30 15.77
C ASP A 24 2.11 13.89 16.06
N LEU A 25 1.24 13.05 16.63
CA LEU A 25 -0.05 13.42 17.21
C LEU A 25 0.10 13.43 18.73
N GLY A 26 -0.23 14.55 19.37
CA GLY A 26 -0.21 14.64 20.82
C GLY A 26 -1.34 13.84 21.46
N TRP A 27 -1.21 13.61 22.78
CA TRP A 27 -2.20 12.92 23.59
C TRP A 27 -3.63 13.41 23.33
N CYS A 28 -4.55 12.48 23.09
CA CYS A 28 -5.97 12.75 22.88
C CYS A 28 -6.25 13.85 21.83
N ALA A 29 -5.35 14.07 20.86
CA ALA A 29 -5.44 15.18 19.91
C ALA A 29 -6.81 15.28 19.20
N PHE A 30 -7.47 14.14 18.97
CA PHE A 30 -8.79 14.05 18.34
C PHE A 30 -9.81 13.33 19.22
N ALA A 31 -9.61 13.28 20.54
CA ALA A 31 -10.48 12.52 21.41
C ALA A 31 -11.93 13.05 21.41
N ASN A 32 -12.89 12.15 21.64
CA ASN A 32 -14.33 12.45 21.70
C ASN A 32 -14.93 13.11 20.44
N CYS A 33 -14.34 12.89 19.27
CA CYS A 33 -14.95 13.27 17.99
C CYS A 33 -16.01 12.25 17.56
N GLY A 34 -17.26 12.43 18.02
CA GLY A 34 -18.34 11.45 17.86
C GLY A 34 -18.68 11.06 16.41
N ASN A 35 -18.48 11.96 15.44
CA ASN A 35 -18.79 11.73 14.03
C ASN A 35 -17.56 11.47 13.15
N LEU A 36 -16.36 11.37 13.72
CA LEU A 36 -15.14 11.14 12.94
C LEU A 36 -15.14 9.70 12.41
N SER A 37 -15.30 9.55 11.10
CA SER A 37 -15.33 8.26 10.42
C SER A 37 -13.99 7.88 9.82
N ASP A 38 -13.23 8.87 9.33
CA ASP A 38 -12.02 8.64 8.54
C ASP A 38 -10.86 9.52 9.00
N ALA A 39 -9.70 8.90 9.21
CA ALA A 39 -8.43 9.57 9.41
C ALA A 39 -7.46 9.24 8.26
N ILE A 40 -7.09 10.24 7.47
CA ILE A 40 -6.28 10.09 6.26
C ILE A 40 -4.87 10.62 6.53
N PHE A 41 -3.86 9.77 6.38
CA PHE A 41 -2.45 10.13 6.52
C PHE A 41 -1.79 10.25 5.14
N LEU A 42 -1.28 11.44 4.82
CA LEU A 42 -0.63 11.69 3.53
C LEU A 42 0.84 11.24 3.50
N ASP A 43 1.54 11.25 4.65
CA ASP A 43 2.86 10.61 4.76
C ASP A 43 2.73 9.22 5.36
N SER A 44 2.50 8.24 4.49
CA SER A 44 2.45 6.83 4.88
C SER A 44 3.76 6.10 4.65
N LYS A 45 4.77 6.75 4.05
CA LYS A 45 5.96 6.04 3.56
C LYS A 45 6.76 5.41 4.69
N SER A 46 6.85 6.09 5.83
CA SER A 46 7.48 5.58 7.06
C SER A 46 6.58 4.60 7.83
N LEU A 47 5.27 4.71 7.66
CA LEU A 47 4.24 3.89 8.33
C LEU A 47 4.04 2.53 7.64
N LEU A 48 4.54 2.38 6.42
CA LEU A 48 4.42 1.18 5.63
C LEU A 48 5.80 0.53 5.41
N ASN A 49 5.82 -0.80 5.33
CA ASN A 49 7.06 -1.52 5.15
C ASN A 49 7.56 -1.40 3.70
N GLN A 50 8.69 -0.72 3.52
CA GLN A 50 9.25 -0.42 2.20
C GLN A 50 9.63 -1.70 1.42
N GLU A 51 10.05 -2.75 2.12
CA GLU A 51 10.38 -4.05 1.53
C GLU A 51 9.23 -4.67 0.72
N PHE A 52 7.99 -4.41 1.15
CA PHE A 52 6.79 -4.87 0.43
C PHE A 52 6.71 -4.24 -0.98
N PHE A 53 7.05 -2.96 -1.09
CA PHE A 53 7.00 -2.21 -2.34
C PHE A 53 8.22 -2.47 -3.24
N ASP A 54 9.37 -2.72 -2.63
CA ASP A 54 10.62 -2.92 -3.37
C ASP A 54 10.69 -4.30 -4.03
N CYS A 55 10.26 -5.37 -3.35
CA CYS A 55 10.50 -6.72 -3.83
C CYS A 55 9.26 -7.45 -4.34
N GLY A 56 8.03 -7.02 -4.00
CA GLY A 56 6.79 -7.75 -4.36
C GLY A 56 6.74 -9.21 -3.88
N PHE A 57 7.79 -9.68 -3.21
CA PHE A 57 7.99 -11.06 -2.87
C PHE A 57 7.25 -11.32 -1.57
N TRP A 58 6.09 -11.96 -1.68
CA TRP A 58 5.40 -12.53 -0.54
C TRP A 58 6.30 -13.59 0.11
N ARG A 59 7.12 -13.19 1.09
CA ARG A 59 7.17 -14.03 2.28
C ARG A 59 5.79 -13.86 2.91
N ALA A 60 5.06 -14.96 3.08
CA ALA A 60 3.70 -14.96 3.62
C ALA A 60 3.58 -14.41 5.07
N GLU A 61 4.64 -13.77 5.58
CA GLU A 61 4.87 -13.40 6.97
C GLU A 61 5.20 -11.90 7.13
N GLN A 62 5.29 -11.12 6.04
CA GLN A 62 5.59 -9.69 6.15
C GLN A 62 4.32 -8.85 6.16
N GLU A 63 4.12 -8.13 7.26
CA GLU A 63 3.05 -7.17 7.45
C GLU A 63 3.24 -5.98 6.49
N LEU A 64 2.16 -5.44 5.90
CA LEU A 64 2.22 -4.25 5.06
C LEU A 64 2.52 -2.99 5.89
N VAL A 65 2.01 -2.97 7.11
CA VAL A 65 2.09 -1.85 8.05
C VAL A 65 3.30 -2.04 8.97
N ASN A 66 4.06 -0.97 9.17
CA ASN A 66 5.07 -0.90 10.22
C ASN A 66 4.39 -0.56 11.54
N GLN A 67 4.12 -1.57 12.38
CA GLN A 67 3.42 -1.39 13.65
C GLN A 67 4.17 -0.47 14.62
N GLU A 68 5.50 -0.43 14.59
CA GLU A 68 6.27 0.48 15.46
C GLU A 68 6.08 1.94 15.05
N ALA A 69 6.18 2.23 13.75
CA ALA A 69 6.04 3.59 13.23
C ALA A 69 4.59 4.09 13.29
N LEU A 70 3.62 3.24 12.92
CA LEU A 70 2.21 3.57 13.04
C LEU A 70 1.80 3.69 14.51
N GLY A 71 2.35 2.80 15.35
CA GLY A 71 2.18 2.85 16.80
C GLY A 71 2.63 4.18 17.37
N GLY A 72 3.88 4.58 17.14
CA GLY A 72 4.41 5.85 17.66
C GLY A 72 3.73 7.10 17.10
N MET A 73 3.00 7.02 15.98
CA MET A 73 2.23 8.15 15.46
C MET A 73 0.82 8.23 16.05
N LEU A 74 0.23 7.09 16.43
CA LEU A 74 -1.16 6.98 16.89
C LEU A 74 -1.29 6.89 18.41
N PHE A 75 -0.26 6.42 19.10
CA PHE A 75 -0.23 6.22 20.54
C PHE A 75 0.88 7.07 21.18
N ASP A 76 0.59 7.61 22.35
CA ASP A 76 1.59 8.33 23.15
C ASP A 76 2.50 7.37 23.95
N GLU A 77 3.48 7.91 24.68
CA GLU A 77 4.39 7.17 25.56
C GLU A 77 3.64 6.32 26.61
N ASP A 78 2.45 6.77 27.01
CA ASP A 78 1.57 6.09 27.97
C ASP A 78 0.64 5.05 27.31
N GLY A 79 0.67 4.90 25.98
CA GLY A 79 -0.15 3.93 25.25
C GLY A 79 -1.56 4.44 24.88
N ASP A 80 -1.86 5.69 25.17
CA ASP A 80 -3.14 6.32 24.87
C ASP A 80 -3.31 6.62 23.38
N PHE A 81 -4.47 6.23 22.85
CA PHE A 81 -4.80 6.40 21.44
C PHE A 81 -5.24 7.84 21.13
N ALA A 82 -4.62 8.50 20.13
CA ALA A 82 -4.92 9.88 19.75
C ALA A 82 -6.39 10.15 19.36
N PHE A 83 -7.15 9.09 19.02
CA PHE A 83 -8.57 9.14 18.66
C PHE A 83 -9.49 8.46 19.68
N GLN A 84 -9.07 8.37 20.95
CA GLN A 84 -9.87 7.80 22.03
C GLN A 84 -11.29 8.42 22.09
N GLY A 85 -12.31 7.60 22.31
CA GLY A 85 -13.70 8.09 22.37
C GLY A 85 -14.31 8.50 21.01
N CYS A 86 -13.72 8.06 19.89
CA CYS A 86 -14.32 8.21 18.55
C CYS A 86 -15.03 6.90 18.13
N PRO A 87 -16.33 6.73 18.41
CA PRO A 87 -17.05 5.47 18.15
C PRO A 87 -17.26 5.19 16.65
N SER A 88 -17.15 6.23 15.80
CA SER A 88 -17.37 6.13 14.36
C SER A 88 -16.10 5.82 13.55
N LEU A 89 -14.92 5.91 14.17
CA LEU A 89 -13.64 5.69 13.50
C LEU A 89 -13.37 4.19 13.38
N THR A 90 -13.72 3.63 12.22
CA THR A 90 -13.58 2.18 11.97
C THR A 90 -12.32 1.82 11.18
N ALA A 91 -11.73 2.79 10.48
CA ALA A 91 -10.52 2.58 9.70
C ALA A 91 -9.64 3.83 9.64
N VAL A 92 -8.33 3.59 9.62
CA VAL A 92 -7.29 4.56 9.29
C VAL A 92 -6.93 4.38 7.82
N LYS A 93 -6.93 5.48 7.06
CA LYS A 93 -6.57 5.51 5.64
C LYS A 93 -5.15 6.03 5.47
N LEU A 94 -4.31 5.30 4.77
CA LEU A 94 -2.93 5.69 4.46
C LEU A 94 -2.77 5.95 2.95
N SER A 95 -2.25 7.11 2.57
CA SER A 95 -2.03 7.44 1.15
C SER A 95 -0.82 6.70 0.58
N ILE A 96 -1.04 5.85 -0.42
CA ILE A 96 -0.01 5.07 -1.13
C ILE A 96 0.29 5.63 -2.53
N SER A 97 -0.11 6.87 -2.80
CA SER A 97 0.14 7.57 -4.07
C SER A 97 1.62 7.61 -4.45
N TRP A 98 2.51 7.70 -3.46
CA TRP A 98 3.96 7.71 -3.69
C TRP A 98 4.47 6.42 -4.36
N ALA A 99 3.80 5.29 -4.13
CA ALA A 99 4.17 3.99 -4.71
C ALA A 99 3.39 3.69 -5.99
N VAL A 100 2.11 4.03 -6.02
CA VAL A 100 1.18 3.68 -7.12
C VAL A 100 1.15 4.78 -8.19
N THR A 101 0.75 5.99 -7.82
CA THR A 101 0.56 7.12 -8.75
C THR A 101 1.87 7.47 -9.45
N VAL A 102 3.00 7.45 -8.74
CA VAL A 102 4.33 7.70 -9.33
C VAL A 102 4.65 6.72 -10.46
N ARG A 103 4.37 5.42 -10.28
CA ARG A 103 4.57 4.42 -11.34
C ARG A 103 3.56 4.60 -12.47
N MET A 104 2.31 4.90 -12.13
CA MET A 104 1.27 5.18 -13.11
C MET A 104 1.64 6.36 -14.03
N THR A 105 2.34 7.39 -13.54
CA THR A 105 2.77 8.53 -14.41
C THR A 105 3.62 8.10 -15.60
N ARG A 106 4.34 6.98 -15.49
CA ARG A 106 5.22 6.42 -16.53
C ARG A 106 4.44 5.60 -17.57
N LEU A 107 3.20 5.24 -17.28
CA LEU A 107 2.37 4.39 -18.14
C LEU A 107 1.54 5.20 -19.15
N PRO A 108 1.18 4.61 -20.30
CA PRO A 108 0.19 5.17 -21.22
C PRO A 108 -1.19 5.35 -20.56
N GLN A 109 -1.99 6.28 -21.08
CA GLN A 109 -3.31 6.62 -20.51
C GLN A 109 -4.26 5.42 -20.40
N GLU A 110 -4.26 4.53 -21.38
CA GLU A 110 -5.09 3.32 -21.37
C GLU A 110 -4.73 2.37 -20.22
N CYS A 111 -3.43 2.24 -19.92
CA CYS A 111 -2.96 1.41 -18.81
C CYS A 111 -3.30 2.05 -17.46
N LYS A 112 -3.24 3.39 -17.35
CA LYS A 112 -3.66 4.11 -16.14
C LYS A 112 -5.12 3.83 -15.80
N LEU A 113 -6.02 3.96 -16.79
CA LEU A 113 -7.45 3.69 -16.62
C LEU A 113 -7.71 2.24 -16.17
N SER A 114 -6.98 1.27 -16.72
CA SER A 114 -7.10 -0.13 -16.30
C SER A 114 -6.66 -0.36 -14.85
N VAL A 115 -5.62 0.34 -14.40
CA VAL A 115 -5.16 0.29 -13.00
C VAL A 115 -6.16 0.97 -12.07
N GLU A 116 -6.70 2.14 -12.44
CA GLU A 116 -7.75 2.83 -11.67
C GLU A 116 -9.00 1.96 -11.54
N GLU A 117 -9.47 1.35 -12.63
CA GLU A 117 -10.60 0.41 -12.61
C GLU A 117 -10.32 -0.79 -11.70
N ARG A 118 -9.08 -1.30 -11.70
CA ARG A 118 -8.70 -2.38 -10.78
C ARG A 118 -8.75 -1.93 -9.33
N ILE A 119 -8.27 -0.73 -9.00
CA ILE A 119 -8.30 -0.16 -7.64
C ILE A 119 -9.76 -0.08 -7.14
N HIS A 120 -10.68 0.44 -7.96
CA HIS A 120 -12.10 0.55 -7.58
C HIS A 120 -12.79 -0.79 -7.34
N ASN A 121 -12.30 -1.87 -7.95
CA ASN A 121 -12.86 -3.22 -7.80
C ASN A 121 -12.26 -4.01 -6.64
N LEU A 122 -11.25 -3.46 -5.95
CA LEU A 122 -10.57 -4.13 -4.85
C LEU A 122 -11.04 -3.60 -3.51
N ASN A 123 -11.15 -4.51 -2.54
CA ASN A 123 -11.52 -4.15 -1.19
C ASN A 123 -10.36 -3.40 -0.51
N ARG A 124 -10.71 -2.43 0.35
CA ARG A 124 -9.78 -1.66 1.20
C ARG A 124 -8.80 -0.77 0.46
N LEU A 125 -9.06 -0.50 -0.82
CA LEU A 125 -8.39 0.55 -1.58
C LEU A 125 -9.43 1.54 -2.08
N GLU A 126 -9.13 2.81 -1.96
CA GLU A 126 -10.00 3.90 -2.39
C GLU A 126 -9.20 4.88 -3.26
N LEU A 127 -9.88 5.52 -4.21
CA LEU A 127 -9.31 6.57 -5.04
C LEU A 127 -10.06 7.87 -4.74
N GLU A 128 -9.42 8.80 -4.04
CA GLU A 128 -9.98 10.11 -3.69
C GLU A 128 -9.10 11.22 -4.27
N ASP A 129 -9.66 12.07 -5.12
CA ASP A 129 -8.98 13.22 -5.75
C ASP A 129 -7.61 12.91 -6.42
N GLY A 130 -7.47 11.69 -6.95
CA GLY A 130 -6.23 11.20 -7.58
C GLY A 130 -5.21 10.60 -6.60
N ASP A 131 -5.51 10.63 -5.30
CA ASP A 131 -4.78 9.90 -4.28
C ASP A 131 -5.33 8.48 -4.11
N VAL A 132 -4.41 7.53 -4.00
CA VAL A 132 -4.75 6.12 -3.73
C VAL A 132 -4.61 5.91 -2.24
N LEU A 133 -5.71 5.58 -1.57
CA LEU A 133 -5.78 5.37 -0.13
C LEU A 133 -5.91 3.87 0.18
N ALA A 134 -5.12 3.39 1.14
CA ALA A 134 -5.22 2.05 1.69
C ALA A 134 -5.91 2.10 3.06
N CYS A 135 -7.00 1.37 3.22
CA CYS A 135 -7.83 1.38 4.42
C CYS A 135 -7.42 0.25 5.37
N PHE A 136 -7.06 0.62 6.61
CA PHE A 136 -6.67 -0.31 7.67
C PHE A 136 -7.66 -0.21 8.82
N PRO A 137 -8.37 -1.29 9.17
CA PRO A 137 -9.36 -1.26 10.24
C PRO A 137 -8.70 -1.06 11.59
N VAL A 138 -9.37 -0.28 12.44
CA VAL A 138 -9.03 -0.13 13.84
C VAL A 138 -9.82 -1.15 14.62
N VAL A 139 -9.14 -2.02 15.35
CA VAL A 139 -9.77 -3.06 16.18
C VAL A 139 -9.60 -2.68 17.64
N LEU A 140 -10.71 -2.74 18.39
CA LEU A 140 -10.69 -2.65 19.84
C LEU A 140 -10.46 -4.04 20.43
N MET A 141 -9.40 -4.21 21.21
CA MET A 141 -9.18 -5.40 22.02
C MET A 141 -9.70 -5.16 23.44
N ASN A 142 -10.83 -5.78 23.78
CA ASN A 142 -11.26 -5.86 25.17
C ASN A 142 -10.44 -6.97 25.85
N GLN A 143 -9.65 -6.65 26.88
CA GLN A 143 -9.11 -7.68 27.77
C GLN A 143 -10.27 -8.27 28.57
N GLY A 144 -10.76 -9.42 28.14
CA GLY A 144 -11.85 -10.09 28.82
C GLY A 144 -11.93 -11.53 28.36
N ASP A 145 -10.87 -12.31 28.64
CA ASP A 145 -10.90 -13.78 28.70
C ASP A 145 -9.59 -14.38 29.27
N GLU A 146 -8.90 -13.69 30.19
CA GLU A 146 -7.90 -14.33 31.05
C GLU A 146 -8.26 -14.09 32.51
N ALA A 147 -8.32 -15.19 33.26
CA ALA A 147 -8.97 -15.32 34.56
C ALA A 147 -8.22 -14.61 35.69
N GLU A 148 -9.02 -14.05 36.61
CA GLU A 148 -8.76 -13.75 38.03
C GLU A 148 -7.28 -13.69 38.47
N ASP A 149 -6.74 -12.47 38.60
CA ASP A 149 -5.76 -12.18 39.64
C ASP A 149 -6.09 -10.81 40.26
N ASP A 150 -6.27 -10.81 41.58
CA ASP A 150 -6.69 -9.66 42.39
C ASP A 150 -5.57 -8.60 42.43
N SER A 151 -5.71 -7.52 41.65
CA SER A 151 -5.05 -6.24 41.91
C SER A 151 -5.96 -5.08 41.54
N ASP A 152 -6.34 -4.29 42.55
CA ASP A 152 -7.18 -3.08 42.47
C ASP A 152 -6.47 -1.92 41.72
N ASP A 153 -6.27 -2.06 40.41
CA ASP A 153 -5.99 -0.94 39.50
C ASP A 153 -6.93 -1.07 38.28
N ASP A 154 -8.19 -0.64 38.47
CA ASP A 154 -9.20 -0.55 37.40
C ASP A 154 -8.84 0.59 36.42
N GLU A 155 -7.86 0.38 35.56
CA GLU A 155 -7.74 1.10 34.29
C GLU A 155 -8.21 0.16 33.18
N ASP A 156 -9.48 0.29 32.81
CA ASP A 156 -10.14 -0.38 31.70
C ASP A 156 -9.54 0.17 30.37
N ASP A 157 -8.26 -0.11 30.16
CA ASP A 157 -7.45 0.36 29.04
C ASP A 157 -7.87 -0.39 27.78
N ASN A 158 -8.89 0.16 27.14
CA ASN A 158 -9.31 -0.17 25.79
C ASN A 158 -8.12 -0.11 24.84
N LYS A 159 -7.48 -1.27 24.59
CA LYS A 159 -6.30 -1.35 23.73
C LYS A 159 -6.73 -1.35 22.27
N PHE A 160 -6.39 -0.29 21.54
CA PHE A 160 -6.62 -0.21 20.11
C PHE A 160 -5.45 -0.81 19.33
N GLU A 161 -5.73 -1.47 18.21
CA GLU A 161 -4.70 -1.94 17.28
C GLU A 161 -5.14 -1.68 15.84
N VAL A 162 -4.23 -1.17 15.00
CA VAL A 162 -4.48 -1.00 13.56
C VAL A 162 -3.79 -2.13 12.81
N ARG A 163 -4.58 -3.10 12.34
CA ARG A 163 -4.06 -4.27 11.63
C ARG A 163 -4.72 -4.48 10.28
N ASP A 164 -3.94 -4.98 9.33
CA ASP A 164 -4.48 -5.50 8.09
C ASP A 164 -5.08 -6.90 8.34
N THR A 165 -6.39 -6.95 8.64
CA THR A 165 -7.11 -8.21 8.89
C THR A 165 -6.92 -9.16 7.72
N ASN A 166 -6.38 -10.35 7.99
CA ASN A 166 -6.09 -11.36 6.98
C ASN A 166 -5.22 -10.85 5.82
N HIS A 167 -4.41 -9.80 5.97
CA HIS A 167 -3.59 -9.25 4.88
C HIS A 167 -4.40 -8.88 3.61
N GLU A 168 -5.66 -8.49 3.77
CA GLU A 168 -6.54 -8.15 2.64
C GLU A 168 -6.05 -6.91 1.90
N THR A 169 -5.69 -5.84 2.63
CA THR A 169 -5.18 -4.60 2.04
C THR A 169 -3.87 -4.87 1.31
N ALA A 170 -2.97 -5.66 1.91
CA ALA A 170 -1.75 -6.13 1.26
C ALA A 170 -2.04 -6.91 -0.03
N ARG A 171 -3.02 -7.82 -0.04
CA ARG A 171 -3.34 -8.60 -1.25
C ARG A 171 -3.88 -7.71 -2.36
N SER A 172 -4.83 -6.84 -2.03
CA SER A 172 -5.37 -5.86 -2.97
C SER A 172 -4.24 -5.01 -3.56
N LEU A 173 -3.40 -4.44 -2.71
CA LEU A 173 -2.30 -3.58 -3.15
C LEU A 173 -1.29 -4.33 -4.02
N HIS A 174 -0.93 -5.56 -3.64
CA HIS A 174 -0.02 -6.37 -4.45
C HIS A 174 -0.59 -6.65 -5.84
N GLN A 175 -1.89 -6.93 -5.98
CA GLN A 175 -2.52 -7.13 -7.29
C GLN A 175 -2.41 -5.88 -8.16
N VAL A 176 -2.59 -4.69 -7.57
CA VAL A 176 -2.41 -3.40 -8.26
C VAL A 176 -0.95 -3.22 -8.69
N LEU A 177 0.00 -3.42 -7.78
CA LEU A 177 1.43 -3.29 -8.09
C LEU A 177 1.89 -4.32 -9.13
N GLN A 178 1.35 -5.54 -9.10
CA GLN A 178 1.60 -6.58 -10.10
C GLN A 178 1.07 -6.17 -11.47
N LEU A 179 -0.13 -5.58 -11.55
CA LEU A 179 -0.69 -5.07 -12.80
C LEU A 179 0.17 -3.92 -13.37
N ILE A 180 0.59 -2.99 -12.52
CA ILE A 180 1.50 -1.89 -12.90
C ILE A 180 2.81 -2.46 -13.44
N ALA A 181 3.44 -3.38 -12.71
CA ALA A 181 4.66 -4.06 -13.11
C ALA A 181 4.50 -4.77 -14.47
N PHE A 182 3.36 -5.41 -14.70
CA PHE A 182 3.06 -6.04 -15.99
C PHE A 182 3.02 -5.03 -17.13
N HIS A 183 2.37 -3.88 -16.93
CA HIS A 183 2.34 -2.82 -17.94
C HIS A 183 3.72 -2.20 -18.19
N GLU A 184 4.50 -1.95 -17.14
CA GLU A 184 5.88 -1.44 -17.27
C GLU A 184 6.79 -2.42 -18.03
N LEU A 185 6.68 -3.71 -17.73
CA LEU A 185 7.43 -4.75 -18.43
C LEU A 185 7.01 -4.87 -19.90
N LYS A 186 5.70 -4.76 -20.19
CA LYS A 186 5.17 -4.80 -21.56
C LYS A 186 5.69 -3.63 -22.41
N GLU A 187 5.71 -2.42 -21.85
CA GLU A 187 6.31 -1.25 -22.54
C GLU A 187 7.83 -1.45 -22.74
N SER A 188 8.51 -1.98 -21.73
CA SER A 188 9.95 -2.26 -21.82
C SER A 188 10.28 -3.35 -22.84
N SER A 189 9.47 -4.41 -22.94
CA SER A 189 9.69 -5.50 -23.90
C SER A 189 9.49 -5.03 -25.33
N ILE A 190 8.49 -4.17 -25.59
CA ILE A 190 8.29 -3.53 -26.90
C ILE A 190 9.55 -2.74 -27.29
N MET A 191 10.11 -1.96 -26.36
CA MET A 191 11.34 -1.19 -26.61
C MET A 191 12.56 -2.08 -26.86
N ILE A 192 12.73 -3.16 -26.09
CA ILE A 192 13.83 -4.13 -26.26
C ILE A 192 13.70 -4.84 -27.61
N GLU A 193 12.51 -5.30 -27.97
CA GLU A 193 12.26 -5.88 -29.28
C GLU A 193 12.61 -4.86 -30.37
N LEU A 194 12.04 -3.65 -30.34
CA LEU A 194 12.31 -2.60 -31.34
C LEU A 194 13.81 -2.28 -31.47
N ALA A 195 14.56 -2.25 -30.36
CA ALA A 195 16.01 -2.03 -30.37
C ALA A 195 16.75 -3.20 -31.05
N MET A 196 16.40 -4.45 -30.74
CA MET A 196 16.96 -5.63 -31.41
C MET A 196 16.64 -5.63 -32.91
N TRP A 197 15.43 -5.23 -33.29
CA TRP A 197 15.01 -5.08 -34.69
C TRP A 197 15.82 -4.03 -35.43
N LYS A 198 16.06 -2.85 -34.83
CA LYS A 198 16.85 -1.78 -35.46
C LYS A 198 18.31 -2.19 -35.68
N SER A 199 18.91 -2.90 -34.73
CA SER A 199 20.28 -3.43 -34.84
C SER A 199 20.46 -4.39 -36.03
N ARG A 200 19.45 -5.23 -36.32
CA ARG A 200 19.48 -6.17 -37.46
C ARG A 200 19.26 -5.51 -38.82
N ILE A 201 18.56 -4.37 -38.89
CA ILE A 201 18.33 -3.63 -40.14
C ILE A 201 19.61 -2.92 -40.62
N ASP A 202 20.47 -2.49 -39.68
CA ASP A 202 21.75 -1.85 -40.00
C ASP A 202 22.79 -2.86 -40.53
N GLU A 203 22.56 -4.17 -40.40
CA GLU A 203 23.26 -5.20 -41.16
C GLU A 203 22.63 -5.35 -42.56
N SER A 204 23.44 -5.25 -43.61
CA SER A 204 23.07 -5.07 -45.03
C SER A 204 22.28 -6.20 -45.71
N THR A 205 21.46 -6.96 -44.98
CA THR A 205 20.77 -8.16 -45.49
C THR A 205 19.28 -8.05 -45.26
N SER A 206 18.51 -7.90 -46.33
CA SER A 206 17.05 -7.84 -46.32
C SER A 206 16.45 -9.22 -46.01
N VAL A 207 16.35 -9.57 -44.73
CA VAL A 207 15.57 -10.73 -44.28
C VAL A 207 14.12 -10.29 -44.04
N ALA A 208 13.15 -11.14 -44.43
CA ALA A 208 11.73 -10.87 -44.20
C ALA A 208 11.43 -10.75 -42.69
N ARG A 209 10.50 -9.85 -42.32
CA ARG A 209 10.23 -9.51 -40.91
C ARG A 209 9.80 -10.75 -40.12
N GLU A 210 8.96 -11.59 -40.69
CA GLU A 210 8.36 -12.76 -40.05
C GLU A 210 9.41 -13.77 -39.55
N ASP A 211 10.57 -13.86 -40.21
CA ASP A 211 11.66 -14.80 -39.88
C ASP A 211 12.57 -14.34 -38.73
N CYS A 212 12.42 -13.09 -38.27
CA CYS A 212 13.25 -12.52 -37.19
C CYS A 212 12.66 -12.68 -35.79
N ARG A 213 11.40 -13.14 -35.67
CA ARG A 213 10.74 -13.37 -34.36
C ARG A 213 11.29 -14.65 -33.71
N VAL A 214 12.37 -14.52 -32.97
CA VAL A 214 12.84 -15.59 -32.08
C VAL A 214 12.17 -15.40 -30.73
N ALA A 215 11.41 -16.40 -30.28
CA ALA A 215 10.85 -16.40 -28.93
C ALA A 215 12.01 -16.37 -27.92
N ILE A 216 11.90 -15.50 -26.91
CA ILE A 216 12.90 -15.44 -25.83
C ILE A 216 12.87 -16.78 -25.09
N PRO A 217 13.99 -17.50 -24.94
CA PRO A 217 14.02 -18.77 -24.20
C PRO A 217 13.56 -18.60 -22.76
N ASP A 218 12.89 -19.60 -22.20
CA ASP A 218 12.33 -19.52 -20.83
C ASP A 218 13.35 -19.14 -19.74
N PRO A 219 14.60 -19.65 -19.73
CA PRO A 219 15.61 -19.21 -18.77
C PRO A 219 15.96 -17.71 -18.90
N ALA A 220 15.94 -17.19 -20.13
CA ALA A 220 16.20 -15.77 -20.39
C ALA A 220 15.02 -14.89 -19.95
N LYS A 221 13.76 -15.37 -20.08
CA LYS A 221 12.59 -14.65 -19.54
C LYS A 221 12.71 -14.43 -18.03
N SER A 222 13.10 -15.47 -17.28
CA SER A 222 13.32 -15.39 -15.84
C SER A 222 14.44 -14.41 -15.48
N LEU A 223 15.59 -14.48 -16.17
CA LEU A 223 16.73 -13.58 -15.93
C LEU A 223 16.42 -12.12 -16.27
N ILE A 224 15.63 -11.86 -17.33
CA ILE A 224 15.21 -10.50 -17.68
C ILE A 224 14.24 -9.97 -16.61
N MET A 225 13.30 -10.79 -16.13
CA MET A 225 12.41 -10.41 -15.03
C MET A 225 13.18 -10.11 -13.75
N GLU A 226 14.21 -10.91 -13.42
CA GLU A 226 15.09 -10.67 -12.28
C GLU A 226 15.90 -9.38 -12.45
N TYR A 227 16.54 -9.20 -13.59
CA TYR A 227 17.33 -8.00 -13.90
C TYR A 227 16.50 -6.71 -13.85
N CYS A 228 15.26 -6.76 -14.32
CA CYS A 228 14.35 -5.62 -14.29
C CYS A 228 13.64 -5.43 -12.94
N GLY A 229 13.91 -6.25 -11.91
CA GLY A 229 13.33 -6.13 -10.58
C GLY A 229 11.87 -6.61 -10.48
N PHE A 230 11.41 -7.45 -11.42
CA PHE A 230 10.04 -7.96 -11.45
C PHE A 230 9.87 -9.38 -10.90
N ALA A 231 10.96 -10.06 -10.51
CA ALA A 231 10.94 -11.47 -10.07
C ALA A 231 10.03 -11.79 -8.88
N GLY A 232 9.60 -10.79 -8.07
CA GLY A 232 8.60 -10.98 -7.02
C GLY A 232 7.18 -10.54 -7.40
N PHE A 233 7.02 -9.68 -8.40
CA PHE A 233 5.70 -9.23 -8.87
C PHE A 233 5.13 -10.15 -9.95
N LEU A 234 5.96 -10.67 -10.85
CA LEU A 234 5.52 -11.43 -12.02
C LEU A 234 6.19 -12.79 -12.09
N LYS A 235 5.45 -13.79 -12.57
CA LYS A 235 6.00 -15.10 -12.92
C LYS A 235 6.08 -15.23 -14.45
N PRO A 236 7.20 -15.70 -15.01
CA PRO A 236 7.31 -15.90 -16.45
C PRO A 236 6.34 -16.99 -16.91
N ALA A 237 5.67 -16.76 -18.04
CA ALA A 237 4.92 -17.80 -18.73
C ALA A 237 5.91 -18.79 -19.37
N ILE A 238 6.05 -19.96 -18.75
CA ILE A 238 6.87 -21.08 -19.23
C ILE A 238 5.97 -21.94 -20.12
N GLU A 239 6.35 -22.15 -21.38
CA GLU A 239 5.60 -23.01 -22.28
C GLU A 239 5.88 -24.49 -21.90
N GLY A 240 4.86 -25.18 -21.37
CA GLY A 240 4.92 -26.62 -21.08
C GLY A 240 4.90 -27.03 -19.60
N ALA A 241 4.51 -26.13 -18.68
CA ALA A 241 4.23 -26.45 -17.28
C ALA A 241 2.74 -26.78 -17.03
#